data_AF-A0A7X8D1I4-F1
#
_entry.id   AF-A0A7X8D1I4-F1
#
_cell.length_a   1.000
_cell.length_b   1.000
_cell.length_c   1.000
_cell.angle_alpha   90.00
_cell.angle_beta   90.00
_cell.angle_gamma   90.00
#
_symmetry.space_group_name_H-M   'P 1'
#
loop_
_entity.id
_entity.type
_entity.pdbx_description
1 polymer ?
#
loop_
_entity_poly.entity_id
_entity_poly.type
_entity_poly.pdbx_seq_one_letter_code
_entity_poly.pdbx_strand_id
1 'polypeptide(L)'
;MNEAKNNTKKIKNYELFLLYKETKDLEVRNEIFDKYKYMAEIISRKYTNKGIEYEDIYQIACMGLIYAIERFDISKGFEFTSFATPTILGEIKKYFRDKGWAVKVPRKIQEISKKVNEYSNILASQLHRAPTIKEIAEYANSTEEEVLEAFEAGKMFNSQSLDEKFDNGGDDSDVSLMDVIGTEDKYYRQIENEDFINKSMEKLNDLERNIIIKRFYESKTQSEIA
;
A
#
# COMPACT_ATOMS: atom_id res chain seq x y z
N MET A 1 -45.57 17.46 -26.63
CA MET A 1 -44.10 17.33 -26.44
C MET A 1 -43.70 16.19 -25.48
N ASN A 2 -44.62 15.34 -25.01
CA ASN A 2 -44.35 14.28 -24.02
C ASN A 2 -44.49 12.84 -24.56
N GLU A 3 -44.81 12.64 -25.83
CA GLU A 3 -45.01 11.29 -26.40
C GLU A 3 -43.72 10.69 -27.00
N ALA A 4 -42.73 11.52 -27.37
CA ALA A 4 -41.47 11.03 -27.95
C ALA A 4 -40.50 10.43 -26.91
N LYS A 5 -40.64 10.75 -25.61
CA LYS A 5 -39.73 10.26 -24.54
C LYS A 5 -40.12 8.90 -23.96
N ASN A 6 -41.30 8.36 -24.28
CA ASN A 6 -41.77 7.09 -23.75
C ASN A 6 -41.56 5.90 -24.70
N ASN A 7 -41.09 6.13 -25.93
CA ASN A 7 -40.95 5.08 -26.94
C ASN A 7 -39.59 4.33 -26.91
N THR A 8 -38.63 4.77 -26.09
CA THR A 8 -37.32 4.14 -25.93
C THR A 8 -37.31 3.00 -24.88
N LYS A 9 -38.36 2.86 -24.07
CA LYS A 9 -38.34 2.00 -22.86
C LYS A 9 -38.44 0.48 -23.09
N LYS A 10 -38.41 0.00 -24.34
CA LYS A 10 -38.44 -1.44 -24.64
C LYS A 10 -37.52 -1.88 -25.77
N ILE A 11 -36.43 -1.15 -26.00
CA ILE A 11 -35.35 -1.64 -26.85
C ILE A 11 -34.76 -2.87 -26.15
N LYS A 12 -34.82 -4.04 -26.81
CA LYS A 12 -34.21 -5.27 -26.27
C LYS A 12 -32.72 -4.99 -26.08
N ASN A 13 -32.07 -5.53 -25.05
CA ASN A 13 -30.62 -5.33 -24.80
C ASN A 13 -29.78 -5.49 -26.08
N TYR A 14 -30.18 -6.44 -26.93
CA TYR A 14 -29.61 -6.71 -28.23
C TYR A 14 -29.59 -5.51 -29.19
N GLU A 15 -30.70 -4.77 -29.28
CA GLU A 15 -30.87 -3.64 -30.17
C GLU A 15 -30.02 -2.43 -29.73
N LEU A 16 -29.84 -2.20 -28.42
CA LEU A 16 -28.95 -1.14 -27.91
C LEU A 16 -27.50 -1.36 -28.34
N PHE A 17 -26.99 -2.60 -28.22
CA PHE A 17 -25.62 -2.93 -28.63
C PHE A 17 -25.43 -2.86 -30.15
N LEU A 18 -26.45 -3.23 -30.94
CA LEU A 18 -26.41 -3.05 -32.40
C LEU A 18 -26.38 -1.58 -32.78
N LEU A 19 -27.27 -0.78 -32.19
CA LEU A 19 -27.33 0.66 -32.43
C LEU A 19 -25.99 1.31 -32.09
N TYR A 20 -25.41 0.99 -30.92
CA TYR A 20 -24.10 1.51 -30.54
C TYR A 20 -22.97 1.07 -31.49
N LYS A 21 -23.04 -0.15 -32.03
CA LYS A 21 -22.04 -0.65 -32.99
C LYS A 21 -22.05 0.15 -34.29
N GLU A 22 -23.22 0.57 -34.75
CA GLU A 22 -23.40 1.36 -35.98
C GLU A 22 -23.12 2.86 -35.78
N THR A 23 -23.64 3.46 -34.69
CA THR A 23 -23.59 4.91 -34.50
C THR A 23 -22.37 5.38 -33.71
N LYS A 24 -21.83 4.53 -32.83
CA LYS A 24 -20.85 4.91 -31.79
C LYS A 24 -21.26 6.12 -30.95
N ASP A 25 -22.57 6.32 -30.81
CA ASP A 25 -23.14 7.42 -30.02
C ASP A 25 -22.89 7.23 -28.52
N LEU A 26 -22.40 8.28 -27.87
CA LEU A 26 -22.11 8.32 -26.45
C LEU A 26 -23.37 8.21 -25.59
N GLU A 27 -24.50 8.76 -26.04
CA GLU A 27 -25.77 8.66 -25.32
C GLU A 27 -26.22 7.20 -25.23
N VAL A 28 -26.09 6.45 -26.34
CA VAL A 28 -26.41 5.02 -26.38
C VAL A 28 -25.44 4.23 -25.49
N ARG A 29 -24.14 4.58 -25.49
CA ARG A 29 -23.16 3.96 -24.58
C ARG A 29 -23.54 4.19 -23.11
N ASN A 30 -23.96 5.41 -22.76
CA ASN A 30 -24.35 5.77 -21.40
C ASN A 30 -25.61 5.02 -20.97
N GLU A 31 -26.60 4.84 -21.86
CA GLU A 31 -27.78 4.04 -21.58
C GLU A 31 -27.43 2.56 -21.31
N ILE A 32 -26.53 1.98 -22.11
CA ILE A 32 -26.00 0.63 -21.87
C ILE A 32 -25.27 0.59 -20.52
N PHE A 33 -24.41 1.57 -20.24
CA PHE A 33 -23.68 1.67 -18.98
C PHE A 33 -24.63 1.70 -17.78
N ASP A 34 -25.64 2.57 -17.79
CA ASP A 34 -26.62 2.69 -16.69
C ASP A 34 -27.38 1.39 -16.44
N LYS A 35 -27.62 0.61 -17.50
CA LYS A 35 -28.28 -0.70 -17.38
C LYS A 35 -27.41 -1.76 -16.72
N TYR A 36 -26.09 -1.68 -16.90
CA TYR A 36 -25.12 -2.69 -16.42
C TYR A 36 -24.22 -2.22 -15.27
N LYS A 37 -24.32 -0.97 -14.81
CA LYS A 37 -23.46 -0.42 -13.74
C LYS A 37 -23.54 -1.20 -12.41
N TYR A 38 -24.65 -1.88 -12.14
CA TYR A 38 -24.79 -2.81 -11.02
C TYR A 38 -23.71 -3.90 -11.01
N MET A 39 -23.19 -4.29 -12.17
CA MET A 39 -22.08 -5.25 -12.26
C MET A 39 -20.80 -4.68 -11.64
N ALA A 40 -20.49 -3.41 -11.92
CA ALA A 40 -19.35 -2.73 -11.31
C ALA A 40 -19.52 -2.63 -9.79
N GLU A 41 -20.72 -2.33 -9.29
CA GLU A 41 -21.01 -2.30 -7.85
C GLU A 41 -20.79 -3.65 -7.17
N ILE A 42 -21.38 -4.72 -7.73
CA ILE A 42 -21.29 -6.08 -7.19
C ILE A 42 -19.84 -6.59 -7.21
N ILE A 43 -19.11 -6.38 -8.30
CA ILE A 43 -17.73 -6.83 -8.42
C ILE A 43 -16.83 -6.07 -7.44
N SER A 44 -17.00 -4.74 -7.33
CA SER A 44 -16.18 -3.90 -6.46
C SER A 44 -16.34 -4.25 -4.98
N ARG A 45 -17.55 -4.60 -4.53
CA ARG A 45 -17.79 -5.02 -3.13
C ARG A 45 -16.93 -6.20 -2.69
N LYS A 46 -16.57 -7.11 -3.61
CA LYS A 46 -15.70 -8.27 -3.32
C LYS A 46 -14.24 -7.89 -3.05
N TYR A 47 -13.85 -6.65 -3.34
CA TYR A 47 -12.49 -6.14 -3.18
C TYR A 47 -12.37 -5.08 -2.08
N THR A 48 -13.44 -4.87 -1.30
CA THR A 48 -13.40 -4.03 -0.09
C THR A 48 -12.41 -4.58 0.94
N ASN A 49 -11.87 -3.71 1.80
CA ASN A 49 -10.90 -4.04 2.85
C ASN A 49 -9.59 -4.67 2.33
N LYS A 50 -9.13 -4.26 1.13
CA LYS A 50 -7.87 -4.71 0.54
C LYS A 50 -6.82 -3.59 0.40
N GLY A 51 -6.95 -2.53 1.19
CA GLY A 51 -6.01 -1.39 1.21
C GLY A 51 -6.26 -0.32 0.15
N ILE A 52 -7.36 -0.41 -0.62
CA ILE A 52 -7.83 0.64 -1.53
C ILE A 52 -9.29 0.96 -1.16
N GLU A 53 -9.66 2.25 -1.20
CA GLU A 53 -11.02 2.69 -0.93
C GLU A 53 -12.03 2.11 -1.93
N TYR A 54 -13.25 1.87 -1.46
CA TYR A 54 -14.31 1.30 -2.29
C TYR A 54 -14.59 2.15 -3.53
N GLU A 55 -14.60 3.48 -3.39
CA GLU A 55 -14.90 4.41 -4.48
C GLU A 55 -13.88 4.33 -5.60
N ASP A 56 -12.59 4.18 -5.27
CA ASP A 56 -11.53 3.98 -6.26
C ASP A 56 -11.71 2.66 -7.02
N ILE A 57 -12.00 1.57 -6.30
CA ILE A 57 -12.25 0.26 -6.91
C ILE A 57 -13.47 0.35 -7.84
N TYR A 58 -14.53 1.03 -7.38
CA TYR A 58 -15.75 1.23 -8.15
C TYR A 58 -15.50 2.00 -9.43
N GLN A 59 -14.75 3.11 -9.38
CA GLN A 59 -14.38 3.87 -10.58
C GLN A 59 -13.60 3.01 -11.59
N ILE A 60 -12.63 2.22 -11.13
CA ILE A 60 -11.88 1.31 -11.99
C ILE A 60 -12.80 0.25 -12.60
N ALA A 61 -13.75 -0.28 -11.82
CA ALA A 61 -14.73 -1.23 -12.32
C ALA A 61 -15.66 -0.61 -13.38
N CYS A 62 -16.07 0.65 -13.19
CA CYS A 62 -16.83 1.42 -14.18
C CYS A 62 -16.04 1.62 -15.48
N MET A 63 -14.74 1.93 -15.40
CA MET A 63 -13.88 2.01 -16.58
C MET A 63 -13.78 0.66 -17.31
N GLY A 64 -13.60 -0.44 -16.56
CA GLY A 64 -13.62 -1.80 -17.12
C GLY A 64 -14.95 -2.16 -17.80
N LEU A 65 -16.08 -1.67 -17.27
CA LEU A 65 -17.39 -1.84 -17.88
C LEU A 65 -17.50 -1.07 -19.19
N ILE A 66 -17.02 0.18 -19.25
CA ILE A 66 -17.00 0.97 -20.49
C ILE A 66 -16.17 0.26 -21.57
N TYR A 67 -14.98 -0.25 -21.21
CA TYR A 67 -14.15 -1.03 -22.15
C TYR A 67 -14.84 -2.31 -22.62
N ALA A 68 -15.60 -2.97 -21.75
CA ALA A 68 -16.40 -4.13 -22.13
C ALA A 68 -17.49 -3.73 -23.15
N ILE A 69 -18.21 -2.63 -22.92
CA ILE A 69 -19.24 -2.12 -23.84
C ILE A 69 -18.63 -1.81 -25.22
N GLU A 70 -17.46 -1.18 -25.24
CA GLU A 70 -16.77 -0.79 -26.48
C GLU A 70 -16.28 -1.98 -27.31
N ARG A 71 -15.91 -3.08 -26.67
CA ARG A 71 -15.31 -4.27 -27.31
C ARG A 71 -16.29 -5.42 -27.54
N PHE A 72 -17.46 -5.38 -26.92
CA PHE A 72 -18.42 -6.47 -27.02
C PHE A 72 -18.91 -6.63 -28.47
N ASP A 73 -18.86 -7.86 -28.96
CA ASP A 73 -19.34 -8.20 -30.30
C ASP A 73 -20.50 -9.19 -30.21
N ILE A 74 -21.68 -8.68 -30.51
CA ILE A 74 -22.93 -9.41 -30.38
C ILE A 74 -23.06 -10.58 -31.37
N SER A 75 -22.29 -10.56 -32.46
CA SER A 75 -22.28 -11.63 -33.46
C SER A 75 -21.72 -12.96 -32.93
N LYS A 76 -21.01 -12.92 -31.80
CA LYS A 76 -20.38 -14.09 -31.17
C LYS A 76 -21.35 -14.94 -30.33
N GLY A 77 -22.58 -14.50 -30.11
CA GLY A 77 -23.63 -15.30 -29.47
C GLY A 77 -23.52 -15.50 -27.95
N PHE A 78 -22.57 -14.84 -27.28
CA PHE A 78 -22.43 -14.89 -25.83
C PHE A 78 -23.18 -13.74 -25.15
N GLU A 79 -23.63 -13.96 -23.91
CA GLU A 79 -24.20 -12.87 -23.10
C GLU A 79 -23.14 -11.82 -22.75
N PHE A 80 -23.54 -10.54 -22.77
CA PHE A 80 -22.66 -9.43 -22.41
C PHE A 80 -22.07 -9.57 -21.01
N THR A 81 -22.86 -10.04 -20.05
CA THR A 81 -22.47 -10.27 -18.65
C THR A 81 -21.27 -11.21 -18.55
N SER A 82 -21.26 -12.29 -19.33
CA SER A 82 -20.19 -13.29 -19.41
C SER A 82 -18.90 -12.70 -20.00
N PHE A 83 -19.00 -11.74 -20.91
CA PHE A 83 -17.85 -11.03 -21.49
C PHE A 83 -17.33 -9.89 -20.60
N ALA A 84 -18.23 -9.13 -19.98
CA ALA A 84 -17.88 -7.95 -19.20
C ALA A 84 -17.21 -8.34 -17.86
N THR A 85 -17.64 -9.42 -17.22
CA THR A 85 -17.09 -9.87 -15.93
C THR A 85 -15.57 -10.06 -15.94
N PRO A 86 -14.95 -10.85 -16.84
CA PRO A 86 -13.50 -10.99 -16.87
C PRO A 86 -12.78 -9.69 -17.25
N THR A 87 -13.41 -8.82 -18.04
CA THR A 87 -12.84 -7.50 -18.42
C THR A 87 -12.75 -6.57 -17.21
N ILE A 88 -13.84 -6.42 -16.46
CA ILE A 88 -13.91 -5.61 -15.24
C ILE A 88 -12.91 -6.14 -14.20
N LEU A 89 -12.90 -7.46 -13.98
CA LEU A 89 -11.93 -8.10 -13.06
C LEU A 89 -10.48 -7.87 -13.49
N GLY A 90 -10.21 -7.87 -14.80
CA GLY A 90 -8.90 -7.59 -15.36
C GLY A 90 -8.41 -6.18 -15.00
N GLU A 91 -9.26 -5.17 -15.19
CA GLU A 91 -8.91 -3.77 -14.86
C GLU A 91 -8.71 -3.57 -13.35
N ILE A 92 -9.57 -4.16 -12.50
CA ILE A 92 -9.38 -4.10 -11.04
C ILE A 92 -8.05 -4.75 -10.64
N LYS A 93 -7.77 -5.97 -11.13
CA LYS A 93 -6.51 -6.67 -10.82
C LYS A 93 -5.28 -5.90 -11.31
N LYS A 94 -5.37 -5.27 -12.48
CA LYS A 94 -4.34 -4.39 -13.03
C LYS A 94 -4.12 -3.18 -12.12
N TYR A 95 -5.17 -2.55 -11.63
CA TYR A 95 -5.06 -1.43 -10.70
C TYR A 95 -4.39 -1.84 -9.38
N PHE A 96 -4.83 -2.94 -8.77
CA PHE A 96 -4.17 -3.49 -7.57
C PHE A 96 -2.68 -3.80 -7.81
N ARG A 97 -2.32 -4.28 -9.00
CA ARG A 97 -0.93 -4.55 -9.36
C ARG A 97 -0.10 -3.27 -9.50
N ASP A 98 -0.66 -2.25 -10.13
CA ASP A 98 0.10 -1.06 -10.53
C ASP A 98 0.08 0.05 -9.43
N LYS A 99 -0.94 0.06 -8.56
CA LYS A 99 -1.23 1.13 -7.60
C LYS A 99 -1.58 0.66 -6.17
N GLY A 100 -1.74 -0.64 -5.92
CA GLY A 100 -2.16 -1.16 -4.61
C GLY A 100 -1.07 -1.25 -3.54
N TRP A 101 0.12 -0.70 -3.78
CA TRP A 101 1.26 -0.77 -2.87
C TRP A 101 1.76 0.63 -2.55
N ALA A 102 1.84 0.98 -1.26
CA ALA A 102 2.37 2.26 -0.80
C ALA A 102 3.86 2.47 -1.20
N VAL A 103 4.61 1.39 -1.40
CA VAL A 103 5.98 1.37 -1.92
C VAL A 103 6.08 0.30 -3.02
N LYS A 104 6.77 0.60 -4.13
CA LYS A 104 6.87 -0.30 -5.29
C LYS A 104 7.74 -1.54 -4.96
N VAL A 105 7.11 -2.61 -4.50
CA VAL A 105 7.79 -3.87 -4.16
C VAL A 105 7.96 -4.77 -5.40
N PRO A 106 9.16 -5.36 -5.63
CA PRO A 106 9.42 -6.32 -6.69
C PRO A 106 8.42 -7.48 -6.77
N ARG A 107 8.07 -7.91 -8.00
CA ARG A 107 7.02 -8.91 -8.26
C ARG A 107 7.23 -10.23 -7.53
N LYS A 108 8.47 -10.70 -7.43
CA LYS A 108 8.82 -11.94 -6.74
C LYS A 108 8.42 -11.88 -5.26
N ILE A 109 8.70 -10.76 -4.59
CA ILE A 109 8.34 -10.54 -3.19
C ILE A 109 6.82 -10.45 -3.00
N GLN A 110 6.07 -9.88 -3.96
CA GLN A 110 4.60 -9.86 -3.90
C GLN A 110 3.96 -11.26 -3.99
N GLU A 111 4.59 -12.16 -4.76
CA GLU A 111 4.12 -13.53 -4.93
C GLU A 111 4.43 -14.37 -3.68
N ILE A 112 5.59 -14.13 -3.06
CA ILE A 112 5.98 -14.74 -1.78
C ILE A 112 5.10 -14.21 -0.65
N SER A 113 4.88 -12.89 -0.53
CA SER A 113 4.16 -12.28 0.60
C SER A 113 2.70 -12.76 0.72
N LYS A 114 2.05 -13.08 -0.41
CA LYS A 114 0.69 -13.66 -0.41
C LYS A 114 0.63 -15.07 0.16
N LYS A 115 1.73 -15.82 0.07
CA LYS A 115 1.81 -17.24 0.41
C LYS A 115 2.69 -17.52 1.62
N VAL A 116 3.49 -16.56 2.08
CA VAL A 116 4.48 -16.76 3.14
C VAL A 116 3.83 -17.23 4.45
N ASN A 117 2.64 -16.70 4.77
CA ASN A 117 1.85 -17.17 5.93
C ASN A 117 1.31 -18.60 5.73
N GLU A 118 0.90 -18.95 4.52
CA GLU A 118 0.45 -20.30 4.18
C GLU A 118 1.61 -21.30 4.26
N TYR A 119 2.77 -20.95 3.69
CA TYR A 119 4.00 -21.73 3.77
C TYR A 119 4.46 -21.93 5.22
N SER A 120 4.42 -20.88 6.03
CA SER A 120 4.74 -20.95 7.45
C SER A 120 3.78 -21.88 8.20
N ASN A 121 2.47 -21.84 7.89
CA ASN A 121 1.48 -22.71 8.54
C ASN A 121 1.64 -24.18 8.12
N ILE A 122 1.91 -24.45 6.84
CA ILE A 122 2.17 -25.81 6.33
C ILE A 122 3.41 -26.39 7.01
N LEU A 123 4.51 -25.64 7.04
CA LEU A 123 5.74 -26.08 7.67
C LEU A 123 5.57 -26.25 9.19
N ALA A 124 4.83 -25.36 9.86
CA ALA A 124 4.55 -25.50 11.28
C ALA A 124 3.79 -26.79 11.60
N SER A 125 2.83 -27.15 10.74
CA SER A 125 2.08 -28.41 10.86
C SER A 125 2.95 -29.64 10.61
N GLN A 126 3.93 -29.57 9.70
CA GLN A 126 4.82 -30.69 9.38
C GLN A 126 5.94 -30.88 10.39
N LEU A 127 6.50 -29.78 10.91
CA LEU A 127 7.63 -29.78 11.84
C LEU A 127 7.20 -29.89 13.30
N HIS A 128 5.91 -29.73 13.59
CA HIS A 128 5.35 -29.65 14.95
C HIS A 128 6.03 -28.57 15.83
N ARG A 129 6.55 -27.53 15.20
CA ARG A 129 7.16 -26.34 15.80
C ARG A 129 7.10 -25.18 14.82
N ALA A 130 7.40 -23.96 15.28
CA ALA A 130 7.56 -22.84 14.37
C ALA A 130 8.73 -23.09 13.38
N PRO A 131 8.52 -22.87 12.07
CA PRO A 131 9.58 -22.96 11.08
C PRO A 131 10.54 -21.76 11.17
N THR A 132 11.79 -21.99 10.79
CA THR A 132 12.80 -20.93 10.65
C THR A 132 12.68 -20.22 9.30
N ILE A 133 13.24 -19.00 9.20
CA ILE A 133 13.26 -18.22 7.95
C ILE A 133 13.92 -19.02 6.82
N LYS A 134 15.01 -19.72 7.12
CA LYS A 134 15.71 -20.60 6.18
C LYS A 134 14.82 -21.74 5.65
N GLU A 135 14.08 -22.41 6.53
CA GLU A 135 13.16 -23.49 6.13
C GLU A 135 12.02 -22.97 5.24
N ILE A 136 11.52 -21.77 5.52
CA ILE A 136 10.50 -21.11 4.70
C ILE A 136 11.08 -20.70 3.34
N ALA A 137 12.31 -20.19 3.30
CA ALA A 137 13.00 -19.80 2.07
C ALA A 137 13.26 -21.00 1.15
N GLU A 138 13.71 -22.12 1.71
CA GLU A 138 13.89 -23.38 0.99
C GLU A 138 12.55 -23.89 0.43
N TYR A 139 11.47 -23.86 1.23
CA TYR A 139 10.14 -24.26 0.76
C TYR A 139 9.56 -23.33 -0.31
N ALA A 140 9.82 -22.02 -0.20
CA ALA A 140 9.38 -21.00 -1.14
C ALA A 140 10.29 -20.87 -2.38
N ASN A 141 11.35 -21.67 -2.48
CA ASN A 141 12.38 -21.59 -3.53
C ASN A 141 12.89 -20.16 -3.74
N SER A 142 13.20 -19.48 -2.63
CA SER A 142 13.57 -18.06 -2.54
C SER A 142 14.72 -17.87 -1.55
N THR A 143 15.31 -16.68 -1.48
CA THR A 143 16.35 -16.38 -0.48
C THR A 143 15.74 -16.02 0.88
N GLU A 144 16.53 -16.13 1.95
CA GLU A 144 16.10 -15.70 3.29
C GLU A 144 15.76 -14.20 3.33
N GLU A 145 16.52 -13.38 2.61
CA GLU A 145 16.25 -11.94 2.45
C GLU A 145 14.90 -11.69 1.78
N GLU A 146 14.59 -12.39 0.68
CA GLU A 146 13.30 -12.25 -0.03
C GLU A 146 12.11 -12.69 0.84
N VAL A 147 12.30 -13.67 1.72
CA VAL A 147 11.28 -14.11 2.67
C VAL A 147 11.08 -13.09 3.79
N LEU A 148 12.16 -12.51 4.32
CA LEU A 148 12.10 -11.42 5.29
C LEU A 148 11.38 -10.19 4.70
N GLU A 149 11.76 -9.77 3.51
CA GLU A 149 11.10 -8.68 2.77
C GLU A 149 9.63 -9.01 2.49
N ALA A 150 9.29 -10.27 2.21
CA ALA A 150 7.90 -10.70 2.03
C ALA A 150 7.07 -10.64 3.31
N PHE A 151 7.66 -10.98 4.47
CA PHE A 151 7.02 -10.81 5.78
C PHE A 151 6.77 -9.33 6.10
N GLU A 152 7.74 -8.46 5.82
CA GLU A 152 7.60 -7.02 6.00
C GLU A 152 6.55 -6.43 5.03
N ALA A 153 6.60 -6.82 3.76
CA ALA A 153 5.61 -6.45 2.75
C ALA A 153 4.18 -6.87 3.14
N GLY A 154 4.01 -8.03 3.78
CA GLY A 154 2.72 -8.47 4.31
C GLY A 154 2.16 -7.54 5.39
N LYS A 155 3.04 -6.92 6.20
CA LYS A 155 2.66 -5.91 7.22
C LYS A 155 2.38 -4.54 6.62
N MET A 156 3.07 -4.18 5.54
CA MET A 156 2.92 -2.88 4.86
C MET A 156 1.58 -2.70 4.13
N PHE A 157 0.80 -3.76 3.92
CA PHE A 157 -0.55 -3.65 3.32
C PHE A 157 -1.52 -2.83 4.18
N ASN A 158 -1.27 -2.73 5.49
CA ASN A 158 -2.03 -1.89 6.41
C ASN A 158 -1.04 -0.99 7.16
N SER A 159 -0.75 0.19 6.63
CA SER A 159 -0.04 1.21 7.41
C SER A 159 -0.85 1.47 8.68
N GLN A 160 -0.24 1.23 9.85
CA GLN A 160 -0.86 1.60 11.12
C GLN A 160 -0.94 3.13 11.22
N SER A 161 -2.06 3.62 11.74
CA SER A 161 -2.21 5.06 11.94
C SER A 161 -1.39 5.49 13.14
N LEU A 162 -0.65 6.60 13.01
CA LEU A 162 0.01 7.21 14.17
C LEU A 162 -1.01 7.74 15.19
N ASP A 163 -2.23 8.03 14.74
CA ASP A 163 -3.37 8.44 15.57
C ASP A 163 -4.17 7.24 16.12
N GLU A 164 -3.74 6.00 15.85
CA GLU A 164 -4.39 4.81 16.43
C GLU A 164 -4.22 4.85 17.95
N LYS A 165 -5.35 4.89 18.66
CA LYS A 165 -5.39 5.00 20.12
C LYS A 165 -5.34 3.61 20.76
N PHE A 166 -4.55 3.47 21.81
CA PHE A 166 -4.48 2.23 22.58
C PHE A 166 -5.46 2.25 23.74
N ASP A 167 -6.23 1.18 23.91
CA ASP A 167 -7.03 0.97 25.12
C ASP A 167 -6.11 0.48 26.24
N ASN A 168 -5.71 1.40 27.13
CA ASN A 168 -4.76 1.13 28.21
C ASN A 168 -5.43 0.82 29.56
N GLY A 169 -6.75 0.57 29.59
CA GLY A 169 -7.46 0.08 30.77
C GLY A 169 -7.48 1.04 31.99
N GLY A 170 -7.19 2.34 31.78
CA GLY A 170 -7.26 3.40 32.79
C GLY A 170 -8.18 4.55 32.37
N ASP A 171 -8.56 5.42 33.32
CA ASP A 171 -9.52 6.53 33.14
C ASP A 171 -9.06 7.62 32.14
N ASP A 172 -7.78 7.65 31.77
CA ASP A 172 -7.22 8.50 30.70
C ASP A 172 -6.84 7.63 29.49
N SER A 173 -7.82 7.29 28.65
CA SER A 173 -7.67 6.34 27.54
C SER A 173 -7.59 7.01 26.17
N ASP A 174 -6.57 7.85 25.95
CA ASP A 174 -6.39 8.58 24.69
C ASP A 174 -4.91 8.71 24.24
N VAL A 175 -4.05 7.74 24.61
CA VAL A 175 -2.65 7.72 24.14
C VAL A 175 -2.59 7.14 22.73
N SER A 176 -2.13 7.95 21.77
CA SER A 176 -1.90 7.54 20.39
C SER A 176 -0.51 6.92 20.21
N LEU A 177 -0.31 6.19 19.11
CA LEU A 177 1.02 5.70 18.74
C LEU A 177 2.05 6.83 18.60
N MET A 178 1.62 8.01 18.14
CA MET A 178 2.47 9.20 18.05
C MET A 178 3.02 9.64 19.42
N ASP A 179 2.22 9.50 20.48
CA ASP A 179 2.60 9.93 21.84
C ASP A 179 3.65 9.01 22.48
N VAL A 180 3.76 7.77 22.01
CA VAL A 180 4.72 6.77 22.51
C VAL A 180 6.03 6.80 21.75
N ILE A 181 6.05 7.32 20.52
CA ILE A 181 7.25 7.38 19.69
C ILE A 181 8.17 8.50 20.21
N GLY A 182 9.17 8.11 20.99
CA GLY A 182 10.26 8.98 21.40
C GLY A 182 11.18 9.37 20.23
N THR A 183 11.85 10.51 20.37
CA THR A 183 12.92 10.93 19.45
C THR A 183 14.24 10.92 20.19
N GLU A 184 15.36 10.72 19.48
CA GLU A 184 16.67 10.92 20.06
C GLU A 184 16.87 12.40 20.39
N ASP A 185 17.05 12.72 21.68
CA ASP A 185 17.42 14.05 22.11
C ASP A 185 18.90 14.32 21.76
N LYS A 186 19.09 15.14 20.72
CA LYS A 186 20.41 15.54 20.23
C LYS A 186 21.21 16.31 21.27
N TYR A 187 20.55 16.98 22.21
CA TYR A 187 21.21 17.77 23.25
C TYR A 187 21.68 16.90 24.41
N TYR A 188 21.10 15.72 24.62
CA TYR A 188 21.51 14.81 25.69
C TYR A 188 22.99 14.42 25.57
N ARG A 189 23.41 14.01 24.36
CA ARG A 189 24.82 13.69 24.07
C ARG A 189 25.72 14.92 24.19
N GLN A 190 25.21 16.10 23.87
CA GLN A 190 25.98 17.35 24.00
C GLN A 190 26.23 17.68 25.48
N ILE A 191 25.22 17.58 26.34
CA ILE A 191 25.33 17.85 27.77
C ILE A 191 26.29 16.84 28.43
N GLU A 192 26.18 15.55 28.10
CA GLU A 192 27.10 14.53 28.60
C GLU A 192 28.55 14.82 28.19
N ASN A 193 28.77 15.21 26.93
CA ASN A 193 30.10 15.59 26.44
C ASN A 193 30.64 16.86 27.13
N GLU A 194 29.80 17.88 27.34
CA GLU A 194 30.21 19.10 28.04
C GLU A 194 30.59 18.82 29.50
N ASP A 195 29.80 18.03 30.24
CA ASP A 195 30.13 17.63 31.61
C ASP A 195 31.42 16.80 31.68
N PHE A 196 31.59 15.86 30.74
CA PHE A 196 32.80 15.06 30.62
C PHE A 196 34.04 15.93 30.33
N ILE A 197 33.94 16.87 29.39
CA ILE A 197 35.03 17.80 29.05
C ILE A 197 35.36 18.69 30.24
N ASN A 198 34.36 19.29 30.89
CA ASN A 198 34.58 20.17 32.04
C ASN A 198 35.30 19.45 33.19
N LYS A 199 34.84 18.26 33.57
CA LYS A 199 35.49 17.43 34.61
C LYS A 199 36.89 16.99 34.21
N SER A 200 37.15 16.77 32.93
CA SER A 200 38.48 16.41 32.43
C SER A 200 39.43 17.63 32.47
N MET A 201 38.93 18.81 32.13
CA MET A 201 39.68 20.08 32.15
C MET A 201 40.07 20.53 33.56
N GLU A 202 39.32 20.14 34.58
CA GLU A 202 39.66 20.38 36.00
C GLU A 202 40.91 19.62 36.46
N LYS A 203 41.21 18.47 35.86
CA LYS A 203 42.37 17.63 36.22
C LYS A 203 43.69 18.06 35.58
N LEU A 204 43.63 18.97 34.61
CA LEU A 204 44.78 19.45 33.87
C LEU A 204 45.44 20.63 34.58
N ASN A 205 46.77 20.74 34.42
CA ASN A 205 47.47 21.93 34.88
C ASN A 205 47.22 23.13 33.93
N ASP A 206 47.59 24.35 34.36
CA ASP A 206 47.32 25.58 33.61
C ASP A 206 47.94 25.58 32.21
N LEU A 207 49.06 24.88 32.02
CA LEU A 207 49.75 24.80 30.73
C LEU A 207 48.98 23.87 29.77
N GLU A 208 48.61 22.68 30.23
CA GLU A 208 47.80 21.71 29.48
C GLU A 208 46.43 22.28 29.10
N ARG A 209 45.76 22.95 30.04
CA ARG A 209 44.47 23.62 29.78
C ARG A 209 44.58 24.69 28.70
N ASN A 210 45.61 25.53 28.77
CA ASN A 210 45.86 26.58 27.78
C ASN A 210 46.15 26.01 26.38
N ILE A 211 46.89 24.89 26.29
CA ILE A 211 47.14 24.21 25.02
C ILE A 211 45.83 23.72 24.40
N ILE A 212 44.96 23.08 25.20
CA ILE A 212 43.67 22.56 24.71
C ILE A 212 42.74 23.70 24.27
N ILE A 213 42.62 24.77 25.05
CA ILE A 213 41.78 25.93 24.68
C ILE A 213 42.28 26.56 23.38
N LYS A 214 43.59 26.86 23.28
CA LYS A 214 44.16 27.46 22.07
C LYS A 214 43.97 26.55 20.85
N ARG A 215 44.10 25.23 21.01
CA ARG A 215 43.98 24.27 19.91
C ARG A 215 42.54 24.07 19.44
N PHE A 216 41.61 23.85 20.36
CA PHE A 216 40.27 23.36 20.04
C PHE A 216 39.17 24.42 20.14
N TYR A 217 39.36 25.48 20.94
CA TYR A 217 38.43 26.62 21.00
C TYR A 217 38.89 27.79 20.14
N GLU A 218 40.19 28.10 20.14
CA GLU A 218 40.75 29.22 19.35
C GLU A 218 41.29 28.78 17.98
N SER A 219 41.24 27.48 17.65
CA SER A 219 41.70 26.89 16.39
C SER A 219 43.15 27.25 15.98
N LYS A 220 44.03 27.50 16.94
CA LYS A 220 45.43 27.83 16.68
C LYS A 220 46.23 26.62 16.18
N THR A 221 47.18 26.89 15.29
CA THR A 221 48.12 25.89 14.81
C THR A 221 49.15 25.54 15.88
N GLN A 222 49.77 24.36 15.80
CA GLN A 222 50.76 23.93 16.79
C GLN A 222 51.93 24.92 16.93
N SER A 223 52.28 25.60 15.83
CA SER A 223 53.31 26.65 15.79
C SER A 223 52.91 27.94 16.53
N GLU A 224 51.61 28.21 16.70
CA GLU A 224 51.08 29.39 17.41
C GLU A 224 50.77 29.10 18.90
N ILE A 225 50.83 27.83 19.30
CA ILE A 225 50.57 27.36 20.68
C ILE A 225 51.86 27.22 21.49
N ALA A 226 52.96 26.87 20.82
CA ALA A 226 54.29 26.63 21.39
C ALA A 226 54.95 27.89 21.95
#